data_AF-A0A9N9PD47-F1
#
_entry.id   AF-A0A9N9PD47-F1
#
_cell.length_a   1.000
_cell.length_b   1.000
_cell.length_c   1.000
_cell.angle_alpha   90.00
_cell.angle_beta   90.00
_cell.angle_gamma   90.00
#
_symmetry.space_group_name_H-M   'P 1'
#
loop_
_entity.id
_entity.type
_entity.pdbx_description
1 polymer ?
#
loop_
_entity_poly.entity_id
_entity_poly.type
_entity_poly.pdbx_seq_one_letter_code
_entity_poly.pdbx_strand_id
1 'polypeptide(L)'
;SCRFKESIFKEFILVEDSLEGTLQAIHFSDMEYNNKSDDGPLPIFSLAKLDNSSAETTIRLKGNFTDIVLEEQVTYRLYKRYFDINTVKILKMLKELDKKENSLFLNILKNPNTWGNSLSEKYTYLKELKDIALKLCDEFSMSPSQREIAENLLEKRLQIVWGPPGSGKTHFLALFVTWYLTVVKSRTEKKNCIIGITAYTKAAIDNLLE
;
A
#
# COMPACT_ATOMS: atom_id res chain seq x y z
N SER A 1 3.99 -26.20 0.13
CA SER A 1 4.54 -25.74 -1.16
C SER A 1 4.60 -24.22 -1.17
N CYS A 2 5.76 -23.63 -1.49
CA CYS A 2 5.83 -22.20 -1.74
C CYS A 2 5.03 -21.89 -3.01
N ARG A 3 3.96 -21.10 -2.90
CA ARG A 3 3.24 -20.58 -4.08
C ARG A 3 4.13 -19.54 -4.74
N PHE A 4 4.71 -19.88 -5.89
CA PHE A 4 5.38 -18.93 -6.75
C PHE A 4 4.36 -17.93 -7.29
N LYS A 5 4.67 -16.64 -7.21
CA LYS A 5 3.85 -15.57 -7.81
C LYS A 5 4.73 -14.87 -8.85
N GLU A 6 4.26 -14.81 -10.09
CA GLU A 6 4.95 -14.09 -11.16
C GLU A 6 5.20 -12.65 -10.71
N SER A 7 6.48 -12.24 -10.74
CA SER A 7 6.87 -10.87 -10.42
C SER A 7 6.86 -10.06 -11.70
N ILE A 8 6.10 -8.96 -11.69
CA ILE A 8 6.16 -7.93 -12.74
C ILE A 8 7.39 -7.04 -12.51
N PHE A 9 7.98 -7.08 -11.31
CA PHE A 9 9.12 -6.25 -10.95
C PHE A 9 10.42 -6.87 -11.45
N LYS A 10 11.23 -6.04 -12.10
CA LYS A 10 12.56 -6.38 -12.60
C LYS A 10 13.57 -6.35 -11.46
N GLU A 11 13.51 -7.36 -10.59
CA GLU A 11 14.20 -7.45 -9.29
C GLU A 11 15.54 -8.18 -9.34
N PHE A 12 16.00 -8.60 -10.53
CA PHE A 12 17.20 -9.39 -10.66
C PHE A 12 18.15 -8.87 -11.74
N ILE A 13 19.45 -9.02 -11.49
CA ILE A 13 20.51 -8.92 -12.50
C ILE A 13 21.15 -10.27 -12.69
N LEU A 14 21.53 -10.57 -13.93
CA LEU A 14 22.25 -11.79 -14.29
C LEU A 14 23.67 -11.41 -14.70
N VAL A 15 24.64 -12.08 -14.12
CA VAL A 15 26.07 -11.93 -14.46
C VAL A 15 26.70 -13.30 -14.56
N GLU A 16 27.82 -13.42 -15.27
CA GLU A 16 28.60 -14.65 -15.28
C GLU A 16 29.11 -15.00 -13.86
N ASP A 17 29.22 -16.29 -13.54
CA ASP A 17 29.83 -16.77 -12.30
C ASP A 17 31.37 -16.63 -12.35
N SER A 18 31.81 -15.38 -12.35
CA SER A 18 33.23 -14.99 -12.36
C SER A 18 33.47 -13.84 -11.37
N LEU A 19 34.75 -13.59 -11.08
CA LEU A 19 35.13 -12.44 -10.25
C LEU A 19 34.66 -11.12 -10.89
N GLU A 20 34.82 -11.00 -12.21
CA GLU A 20 34.43 -9.81 -12.97
C GLU A 20 32.90 -9.63 -12.94
N GLY A 21 32.12 -10.69 -13.21
CA GLY A 21 30.66 -10.62 -13.13
C GLY A 21 30.17 -10.26 -11.72
N THR A 22 30.82 -10.79 -10.69
CA THR A 22 30.52 -10.44 -9.29
C THR A 22 30.81 -8.96 -9.00
N LEU A 23 31.93 -8.42 -9.47
CA LEU A 23 32.26 -7.01 -9.32
C LEU A 23 31.27 -6.11 -10.06
N GLN A 24 30.86 -6.48 -11.28
CA GLN A 24 29.83 -5.77 -12.04
C GLN A 24 28.50 -5.71 -11.25
N ALA A 25 28.09 -6.81 -10.64
CA ALA A 25 26.89 -6.85 -9.81
C ALA A 25 27.01 -5.96 -8.56
N ILE A 26 28.16 -5.94 -7.89
CA ILE A 26 28.40 -5.09 -6.71
C ILE A 26 28.39 -3.60 -7.07
N HIS A 27 28.97 -3.23 -8.21
CA HIS A 27 29.03 -1.85 -8.67
C HIS A 27 27.75 -1.35 -9.35
N PHE A 28 26.75 -2.21 -9.50
CA PHE A 28 25.50 -1.84 -10.14
C PHE A 28 24.72 -0.79 -9.30
N SER A 29 24.45 0.36 -9.90
CA SER A 29 23.79 1.49 -9.24
C SER A 29 22.27 1.31 -9.22
N ASP A 30 21.76 0.51 -8.27
CA ASP A 30 20.33 0.20 -8.16
C ASP A 30 19.42 1.43 -8.10
N MET A 31 19.85 2.50 -7.43
CA MET A 31 19.08 3.74 -7.30
C MET A 31 18.98 4.52 -8.61
N GLU A 32 20.03 4.51 -9.42
CA GLU A 32 20.06 5.19 -10.73
C GLU A 32 19.16 4.47 -11.74
N TYR A 33 19.18 3.13 -11.72
CA TYR A 33 18.41 2.27 -12.62
C TYR A 33 17.08 1.79 -12.03
N ASN A 34 16.62 2.38 -10.93
CA ASN A 34 15.40 2.00 -10.22
C ASN A 34 14.14 2.07 -11.12
N ASN A 35 14.08 3.05 -12.04
CA ASN A 35 12.99 3.21 -13.01
C ASN A 35 13.45 3.07 -14.48
N LYS A 36 14.74 2.88 -14.73
CA LYS A 36 15.33 2.75 -16.07
C LYS A 36 15.71 1.30 -16.27
N SER A 37 14.78 0.52 -16.79
CA SER A 37 14.94 -0.93 -16.81
C SER A 37 15.64 -1.49 -18.05
N ASP A 38 15.88 -0.66 -19.06
CA ASP A 38 16.28 -1.12 -20.39
C ASP A 38 17.54 -0.39 -20.94
N ASP A 39 18.04 0.63 -20.22
CA ASP A 39 19.24 1.40 -20.60
C ASP A 39 20.41 1.21 -19.60
N GLY A 40 20.41 0.09 -18.87
CA GLY A 40 21.40 -0.21 -17.84
C GLY A 40 22.64 -0.95 -18.36
N PRO A 41 23.79 -0.84 -17.69
CA PRO A 41 25.01 -1.55 -18.08
C PRO A 41 24.90 -3.08 -17.89
N LEU A 42 23.92 -3.53 -17.12
CA LEU A 42 23.61 -4.94 -16.92
C LEU A 42 22.13 -5.20 -17.21
N PRO A 43 21.80 -6.36 -17.81
CA PRO A 43 20.44 -6.72 -18.11
C PRO A 43 19.65 -7.00 -16.83
N ILE A 44 18.40 -6.54 -16.83
CA ILE A 44 17.52 -6.57 -15.65
C ILE A 44 16.30 -7.43 -15.94
N PHE A 45 16.08 -8.40 -15.07
CA PHE A 45 15.07 -9.43 -15.26
C PHE A 45 14.04 -9.43 -14.14
N SER A 46 12.81 -9.80 -14.50
CA SER A 46 11.81 -10.28 -13.56
C SER A 46 11.78 -11.80 -13.57
N LEU A 47 11.40 -12.37 -12.42
CA LEU A 47 11.24 -13.82 -12.27
C LEU A 47 9.83 -14.20 -12.74
N ALA A 48 9.76 -14.85 -13.90
CA ALA A 48 8.50 -15.16 -14.56
C ALA A 48 7.90 -16.50 -14.09
N LYS A 49 8.74 -17.52 -13.91
CA LYS A 49 8.31 -18.84 -13.45
C LYS A 49 9.45 -19.60 -12.78
N LEU A 50 9.10 -20.40 -11.78
CA LEU A 50 9.97 -21.40 -11.18
C LEU A 50 9.29 -22.76 -11.33
N ASP A 51 9.87 -23.64 -12.14
CA ASP A 51 9.39 -25.00 -12.36
C ASP A 51 10.33 -25.98 -11.65
N ASN A 52 9.86 -26.60 -10.58
CA ASN A 52 10.62 -27.62 -9.84
C ASN A 52 10.16 -29.01 -10.28
N SER A 53 11.04 -29.73 -10.98
CA SER A 53 10.91 -31.18 -11.16
C SER A 53 11.73 -31.91 -10.09
N SER A 54 11.54 -33.23 -9.95
CA SER A 54 12.30 -34.04 -8.99
C SER A 54 13.81 -34.13 -9.29
N ALA A 55 14.23 -33.76 -10.50
CA ALA A 55 15.63 -33.82 -10.94
C ALA A 55 16.24 -32.43 -11.19
N GLU A 56 15.44 -31.45 -11.62
CA GLU A 56 15.94 -30.15 -12.05
C GLU A 56 14.97 -29.01 -11.67
N THR A 57 15.55 -27.84 -11.38
CA THR A 57 14.82 -26.59 -11.18
C THR A 57 15.06 -25.68 -12.37
N THR A 58 13.99 -25.33 -13.10
CA THR A 58 14.04 -24.40 -14.22
C THR A 58 13.54 -23.03 -13.79
N ILE A 59 14.36 -22.01 -14.00
CA ILE A 59 14.00 -20.61 -13.79
C ILE A 59 13.71 -19.96 -15.14
N ARG A 60 12.53 -19.35 -15.29
CA ARG A 60 12.19 -18.53 -16.46
C ARG A 60 12.33 -17.05 -16.08
N LEU A 61 13.21 -16.36 -16.79
CA LEU A 61 13.44 -14.93 -16.66
C LEU A 61 12.71 -14.18 -17.77
N LYS A 62 12.21 -12.99 -17.45
CA LYS A 62 11.61 -12.06 -18.42
C LYS A 62 12.34 -10.73 -18.34
N GLY A 63 12.86 -10.26 -19.47
CA GLY A 63 13.61 -9.01 -19.55
C GLY A 63 14.18 -8.81 -20.94
N ASN A 64 15.01 -7.79 -21.09
CA ASN A 64 15.71 -7.53 -22.33
C ASN A 64 17.04 -8.32 -22.36
N PHE A 65 17.25 -9.09 -23.42
CA PHE A 65 18.47 -9.87 -23.65
C PHE A 65 19.32 -9.30 -24.80
N THR A 66 18.96 -8.13 -25.37
CA THR A 66 19.67 -7.59 -26.55
C THR A 66 21.16 -7.38 -26.33
N ASP A 67 21.57 -7.07 -25.09
CA ASP A 67 22.93 -6.69 -24.76
C ASP A 67 23.71 -7.82 -24.06
N ILE A 68 23.14 -9.03 -23.99
CA ILE A 68 23.80 -10.20 -23.41
C ILE A 68 23.70 -11.41 -24.33
N VAL A 69 24.84 -11.99 -24.66
CA VAL A 69 24.92 -13.31 -25.30
C VAL A 69 25.10 -14.33 -24.19
N LEU A 70 24.07 -15.15 -23.99
CA LEU A 70 24.17 -16.28 -23.08
C LEU A 70 24.80 -17.47 -23.80
N GLU A 71 25.85 -18.01 -23.23
CA GLU A 71 26.55 -19.17 -23.76
C GLU A 71 26.08 -20.44 -23.04
N GLU A 72 25.93 -21.52 -23.81
CA GLU A 72 25.63 -22.82 -23.25
C GLU A 72 26.80 -23.32 -22.38
N GLN A 73 26.50 -24.06 -21.31
CA GLN A 73 27.48 -24.61 -20.37
C GLN A 73 28.27 -23.57 -19.55
N VAL A 74 27.88 -22.29 -19.60
CA VAL A 74 28.40 -21.25 -18.70
C VAL A 74 27.51 -21.11 -17.48
N THR A 75 28.12 -20.98 -16.31
CA THR A 75 27.40 -20.74 -15.06
C THR A 75 27.18 -19.25 -14.88
N TYR A 76 25.94 -18.87 -14.55
CA TYR A 76 25.55 -17.50 -14.27
C TYR A 76 24.99 -17.36 -12.87
N ARG A 77 25.16 -16.18 -12.27
CA ARG A 77 24.60 -15.81 -10.97
C ARG A 77 23.47 -14.81 -11.14
N LEU A 78 22.37 -15.09 -10.46
CA LEU A 78 21.23 -14.20 -10.35
C LEU A 78 21.30 -13.44 -9.02
N TYR A 79 21.57 -12.14 -9.07
CA TYR A 79 21.58 -11.29 -7.88
C TYR A 79 20.26 -10.57 -7.74
N LYS A 80 19.68 -10.61 -6.53
CA LYS A 80 18.54 -9.77 -6.19
C LYS A 80 19.02 -8.34 -5.97
N ARG A 81 18.45 -7.39 -6.71
CA ARG A 81 18.75 -5.97 -6.53
C ARG A 81 17.93 -5.33 -5.42
N TYR A 82 18.41 -4.17 -4.97
CA TYR A 82 17.55 -3.21 -4.30
C TYR A 82 16.58 -2.58 -5.31
N PHE A 83 15.30 -2.54 -4.97
CA PHE A 83 14.26 -1.95 -5.81
C PHE A 83 13.28 -1.17 -4.94
N ASP A 84 13.16 0.14 -5.18
CA ASP A 84 12.34 1.03 -4.37
C ASP A 84 11.55 2.04 -5.19
N ILE A 85 10.38 1.61 -5.65
CA ILE A 85 9.42 2.47 -6.35
C ILE A 85 8.77 3.54 -5.45
N ASN A 86 8.93 3.46 -4.13
CA ASN A 86 8.24 4.34 -3.19
C ASN A 86 8.99 5.65 -3.03
N THR A 87 10.32 5.64 -2.93
CA THR A 87 11.11 6.86 -2.72
C THR A 87 10.81 7.93 -3.77
N VAL A 88 10.77 7.57 -5.06
CA VAL A 88 10.46 8.53 -6.13
C VAL A 88 9.06 9.14 -5.97
N LYS A 89 8.07 8.31 -5.61
CA LYS A 89 6.69 8.77 -5.38
C LYS A 89 6.59 9.69 -4.16
N ILE A 90 7.25 9.33 -3.06
CA ILE A 90 7.29 10.12 -1.83
C ILE A 90 7.95 11.47 -2.10
N LEU A 91 9.12 11.49 -2.73
CA LEU A 91 9.83 12.74 -3.06
C LEU A 91 9.02 13.64 -3.99
N LYS A 92 8.35 13.05 -5.00
CA LYS A 92 7.45 13.81 -5.88
C LYS A 92 6.29 14.42 -5.08
N MET A 93 5.64 13.64 -4.22
CA MET A 93 4.54 14.09 -3.39
C MET A 93 4.96 15.22 -2.45
N LEU A 94 6.11 15.09 -1.77
CA LEU A 94 6.65 16.15 -0.91
C LEU A 94 6.90 17.45 -1.69
N LYS A 95 7.54 17.37 -2.87
CA LYS A 95 7.74 18.54 -3.74
C LYS A 95 6.43 19.20 -4.19
N GLU A 96 5.38 18.41 -4.42
CA GLU A 96 4.06 18.92 -4.77
C GLU A 96 3.34 19.57 -3.58
N LEU A 97 3.55 19.05 -2.37
CA LEU A 97 3.02 19.66 -1.14
C LEU A 97 3.67 21.02 -0.86
N ASP A 98 4.98 21.13 -1.04
CA ASP A 98 5.72 22.38 -0.79
C ASP A 98 5.29 23.53 -1.71
N LYS A 99 4.84 23.22 -2.93
CA LYS A 99 4.35 24.21 -3.90
C LYS A 99 2.94 24.72 -3.61
N LYS A 100 2.18 24.08 -2.73
CA LYS A 100 0.77 24.42 -2.47
C LYS A 100 0.67 25.34 -1.26
N GLU A 101 0.38 26.62 -1.51
CA GLU A 101 0.18 27.64 -0.45
C GLU A 101 -0.90 27.24 0.58
N ASN A 102 -1.98 26.60 0.13
CA ASN A 102 -3.07 26.09 0.96
C ASN A 102 -3.12 24.55 1.00
N SER A 103 -1.98 23.92 1.28
CA SER A 103 -1.90 22.47 1.44
C SER A 103 -2.75 21.98 2.64
N LEU A 104 -3.71 21.09 2.37
CA LEU A 104 -4.50 20.39 3.40
C LEU A 104 -3.60 19.73 4.45
N PHE A 105 -2.50 19.13 4.00
CA PHE A 105 -1.55 18.45 4.87
C PHE A 105 -0.83 19.43 5.81
N LEU A 106 -0.36 20.56 5.28
CA LEU A 106 0.26 21.59 6.12
C LEU A 106 -0.73 22.19 7.12
N ASN A 107 -2.00 22.32 6.75
CA ASN A 107 -3.05 22.78 7.67
C ASN A 107 -3.28 21.79 8.83
N ILE A 108 -3.26 20.49 8.56
CA ILE A 108 -3.31 19.45 9.61
C ILE A 108 -2.10 19.57 10.54
N LEU A 109 -0.89 19.72 9.99
CA LEU A 109 0.34 19.80 10.80
C LEU A 109 0.44 21.07 11.63
N LYS A 110 -0.03 22.21 11.12
CA LYS A 110 -0.02 23.49 11.85
C LYS A 110 -0.89 23.46 13.10
N ASN A 111 -2.11 22.94 12.98
CA ASN A 111 -3.02 22.79 14.11
C ASN A 111 -4.01 21.62 13.90
N PRO A 112 -3.64 20.39 14.32
CA PRO A 112 -4.45 19.21 14.06
C PRO A 112 -5.77 19.23 14.81
N ASN A 113 -5.82 19.86 16.00
CA ASN A 113 -7.04 19.93 16.81
C ASN A 113 -8.09 20.84 16.16
N THR A 114 -7.68 22.04 15.75
CA THR A 114 -8.59 22.96 15.05
C THR A 114 -9.05 22.37 13.72
N TRP A 115 -8.12 21.77 12.95
CA TRP A 115 -8.47 21.14 11.68
C TRP A 115 -9.42 19.95 11.89
N GLY A 116 -9.13 19.09 12.87
CA GLY A 116 -9.92 17.91 13.20
C GLY A 116 -11.35 18.22 13.66
N ASN A 117 -11.56 19.37 14.29
CA ASN A 117 -12.89 19.81 14.74
C ASN A 117 -13.64 20.68 13.69
N SER A 118 -12.99 21.04 12.58
CA SER A 118 -13.56 21.90 11.53
C SER A 118 -14.41 21.13 10.51
N LEU A 119 -15.51 20.52 10.95
CA LEU A 119 -16.49 20.00 9.99
C LEU A 119 -17.16 21.16 9.24
N SER A 120 -17.29 21.01 7.92
CA SER A 120 -18.07 21.95 7.12
C SER A 120 -19.54 21.87 7.53
N GLU A 121 -20.20 23.03 7.70
CA GLU A 121 -21.63 23.17 8.05
C GLU A 121 -22.60 22.44 7.08
N LYS A 122 -22.09 21.87 5.98
CA LYS A 122 -22.86 21.14 4.96
C LYS A 122 -23.42 19.78 5.38
N TYR A 123 -23.18 19.29 6.59
CA TYR A 123 -23.75 18.04 7.07
C TYR A 123 -25.04 18.27 7.86
N THR A 124 -26.10 18.67 7.16
CA THR A 124 -27.45 18.89 7.70
C THR A 124 -28.05 17.67 8.41
N TYR A 125 -27.48 16.47 8.21
CA TYR A 125 -28.02 15.19 8.67
C TYR A 125 -27.31 14.58 9.89
N LEU A 126 -26.38 15.29 10.54
CA LEU A 126 -25.54 14.76 11.62
C LEU A 126 -26.31 14.04 12.74
N LYS A 127 -27.46 14.57 13.16
CA LYS A 127 -28.26 13.99 14.25
C LYS A 127 -28.86 12.62 13.87
N GLU A 128 -29.48 12.53 12.70
CA GLU A 128 -30.07 11.26 12.25
C GLU A 128 -29.00 10.22 11.90
N LEU A 129 -27.85 10.65 11.38
CA LEU A 129 -26.69 9.77 11.17
C LEU A 129 -26.20 9.18 12.49
N LYS A 130 -26.16 10.01 13.55
CA LYS A 130 -25.78 9.60 14.90
C LYS A 130 -26.77 8.58 15.47
N ASP A 131 -28.07 8.83 15.34
CA ASP A 131 -29.09 7.90 15.83
C ASP A 131 -29.03 6.53 15.14
N ILE A 132 -28.81 6.49 13.83
CA ILE A 132 -28.65 5.23 13.09
C ILE A 132 -27.32 4.56 13.43
N ALA A 133 -26.23 5.33 13.56
CA ALA A 133 -24.94 4.80 13.98
C ALA A 133 -25.02 4.12 15.34
N LEU A 134 -25.68 4.76 16.31
CA LEU A 134 -25.90 4.21 17.64
C LEU A 134 -26.71 2.92 17.63
N LYS A 135 -27.80 2.88 16.85
CA LYS A 135 -28.59 1.66 16.69
C LYS A 135 -27.76 0.51 16.13
N LEU A 136 -26.94 0.79 15.12
CA LEU A 136 -26.06 -0.20 14.50
C LEU A 136 -24.94 -0.63 15.45
N CYS A 137 -24.38 0.27 16.26
CA CYS A 137 -23.44 -0.09 17.32
C CYS A 137 -24.03 -1.13 18.29
N ASP A 138 -25.30 -0.97 18.66
CA ASP A 138 -26.01 -1.90 19.54
C ASP A 138 -26.30 -3.24 18.82
N GLU A 139 -26.74 -3.22 17.56
CA GLU A 139 -26.95 -4.42 16.75
C GLU A 139 -25.65 -5.22 16.55
N PHE A 140 -24.51 -4.54 16.41
CA PHE A 140 -23.19 -5.16 16.25
C PHE A 140 -22.51 -5.51 17.59
N SER A 141 -23.18 -5.35 18.73
CA SER A 141 -22.63 -5.66 20.06
C SER A 141 -21.29 -4.97 20.33
N MET A 142 -21.13 -3.72 19.90
CA MET A 142 -19.91 -2.95 20.15
C MET A 142 -19.69 -2.72 21.65
N SER A 143 -18.42 -2.69 22.06
CA SER A 143 -18.08 -2.34 23.44
C SER A 143 -18.46 -0.88 23.76
N PRO A 144 -18.67 -0.51 25.04
CA PRO A 144 -18.94 0.87 25.43
C PRO A 144 -17.90 1.87 24.89
N SER A 145 -16.62 1.49 24.91
CA SER A 145 -15.53 2.29 24.35
C SER A 145 -15.60 2.46 22.83
N GLN A 146 -16.02 1.44 22.09
CA GLN A 146 -16.20 1.51 20.63
C GLN A 146 -17.40 2.40 20.27
N ARG A 147 -18.48 2.31 21.06
CA ARG A 147 -19.65 3.18 20.92
C ARG A 147 -19.30 4.65 21.11
N GLU A 148 -18.54 4.98 22.16
CA GLU A 148 -18.06 6.35 22.40
C GLU A 148 -17.22 6.89 21.22
N ILE A 149 -16.39 6.04 20.63
CA ILE A 149 -15.61 6.41 19.44
C ILE A 149 -16.55 6.69 18.25
N ALA A 150 -17.54 5.82 18.00
CA ALA A 150 -18.47 5.97 16.88
C ALA A 150 -19.31 7.26 16.99
N GLU A 151 -19.77 7.60 18.19
CA GLU A 151 -20.53 8.83 18.45
C GLU A 151 -19.75 10.09 18.08
N ASN A 152 -18.47 10.13 18.44
CA ASN A 152 -17.59 11.28 18.19
C ASN A 152 -17.06 11.34 16.76
N LEU A 153 -17.04 10.22 16.04
CA LEU A 153 -16.42 10.12 14.72
C LEU A 153 -17.19 10.92 13.68
N LEU A 154 -18.52 10.95 13.76
CA LEU A 154 -19.36 11.74 12.85
C LEU A 154 -19.19 13.25 13.03
N GLU A 155 -18.72 13.70 14.18
CA GLU A 155 -18.58 15.11 14.54
C GLU A 155 -17.17 15.67 14.28
N LYS A 156 -16.26 14.82 13.77
CA LYS A 156 -14.87 15.18 13.54
C LYS A 156 -14.44 14.92 12.12
N ARG A 157 -13.62 15.84 11.62
CA ARG A 157 -12.89 15.72 10.36
C ARG A 157 -11.69 14.78 10.47
N LEU A 158 -11.09 14.71 11.66
CA LEU A 158 -9.97 13.82 11.99
C LEU A 158 -10.21 13.18 13.34
N GLN A 159 -10.16 11.84 13.39
CA GLN A 159 -10.24 11.10 14.65
C GLN A 159 -9.08 10.10 14.70
N ILE A 160 -8.32 10.15 15.79
CA ILE A 160 -7.28 9.16 16.09
C ILE A 160 -7.87 8.16 17.06
N VAL A 161 -7.91 6.90 16.65
CA VAL A 161 -8.35 5.79 17.51
C VAL A 161 -7.11 5.03 18.00
N TRP A 162 -6.86 5.10 19.29
CA TRP A 162 -5.73 4.42 19.92
C TRP A 162 -6.24 3.28 20.82
N GLY A 163 -5.52 2.17 20.84
CA GLY A 163 -5.88 1.04 21.69
C GLY A 163 -4.78 -0.04 21.69
N PRO A 164 -4.61 -0.77 22.81
CA PRO A 164 -3.58 -1.79 22.95
C PRO A 164 -3.76 -2.94 21.93
N PRO A 165 -2.75 -3.79 21.68
CA PRO A 165 -2.92 -5.01 20.91
C PRO A 165 -4.12 -5.84 21.42
N GLY A 166 -4.91 -6.42 20.52
CA GLY A 166 -6.10 -7.20 20.89
C GLY A 166 -7.37 -6.41 21.23
N SER A 167 -7.33 -5.07 21.30
CA SER A 167 -8.52 -4.22 21.58
C SER A 167 -9.60 -4.18 20.48
N GLY A 168 -9.53 -5.05 19.46
CA GLY A 168 -10.54 -5.12 18.41
C GLY A 168 -10.57 -3.94 17.45
N LYS A 169 -9.49 -3.16 17.28
CA LYS A 169 -9.44 -1.99 16.36
C LYS A 169 -9.82 -2.33 14.92
N THR A 170 -9.29 -3.44 14.38
CA THR A 170 -9.61 -3.88 13.02
C THR A 170 -11.09 -4.25 12.91
N HIS A 171 -11.62 -4.98 13.89
CA HIS A 171 -13.04 -5.32 13.95
C HIS A 171 -13.93 -4.07 14.04
N PHE A 172 -13.58 -3.12 14.91
CA PHE A 172 -14.26 -1.82 14.99
C PHE A 172 -14.26 -1.09 13.66
N LEU A 173 -13.12 -1.03 12.96
CA LEU A 173 -13.01 -0.36 11.66
C LEU A 173 -13.86 -1.04 10.59
N ALA A 174 -13.93 -2.37 10.57
CA ALA A 174 -14.78 -3.13 9.64
C ALA A 174 -16.27 -2.86 9.88
N LEU A 175 -16.70 -2.91 11.14
CA LEU A 175 -18.06 -2.53 11.54
C LEU A 175 -18.35 -1.08 11.17
N PHE A 176 -17.40 -0.18 11.43
CA PHE A 176 -17.51 1.24 11.09
C PHE A 176 -17.78 1.48 9.61
N VAL A 177 -16.95 0.91 8.74
CA VAL A 177 -17.10 1.03 7.28
C VAL A 177 -18.44 0.47 6.83
N THR A 178 -18.85 -0.68 7.39
CA THR A 178 -20.12 -1.35 7.05
C THR A 178 -21.32 -0.48 7.38
N TRP A 179 -21.40 0.02 8.61
CA TRP A 179 -22.53 0.85 9.00
C TRP A 179 -22.49 2.21 8.28
N TYR A 180 -21.31 2.83 8.15
CA TYR A 180 -21.18 4.13 7.47
C TYR A 180 -21.67 4.05 6.02
N LEU A 181 -21.30 2.99 5.29
CA LEU A 181 -21.80 2.76 3.93
C LEU A 181 -23.30 2.52 3.89
N THR A 182 -23.85 1.75 4.83
CA THR A 182 -25.30 1.49 4.93
C THR A 182 -26.08 2.79 5.08
N VAL A 183 -25.58 3.70 5.92
CA VAL A 183 -26.22 4.99 6.19
C VAL A 183 -26.02 5.99 5.06
N VAL A 184 -24.83 6.08 4.44
CA VAL A 184 -24.58 7.03 3.35
C VAL A 184 -25.25 6.59 2.04
N LYS A 185 -25.25 5.28 1.75
CA LYS A 185 -25.88 4.71 0.53
C LYS A 185 -27.39 4.91 0.53
N SER A 186 -28.06 4.74 1.67
CA SER A 186 -29.52 4.94 1.78
C SER A 186 -29.96 6.39 1.53
N ARG A 187 -29.04 7.35 1.52
CA ARG A 187 -29.34 8.79 1.45
C ARG A 187 -28.81 9.49 0.20
N THR A 188 -27.98 8.82 -0.60
CA THR A 188 -27.38 9.41 -1.80
C THR A 188 -27.88 8.72 -3.06
N GLU A 189 -28.98 9.23 -3.64
CA GLU A 189 -29.58 8.67 -4.87
C GLU A 189 -28.66 8.74 -6.11
N LYS A 190 -27.56 9.52 -6.06
CA LYS A 190 -26.78 9.88 -7.27
C LYS A 190 -25.25 9.85 -7.15
N LYS A 191 -24.66 9.35 -6.06
CA LYS A 191 -23.17 9.31 -5.96
C LYS A 191 -22.66 7.99 -5.40
N ASN A 192 -21.73 7.39 -6.15
CA ASN A 192 -20.90 6.30 -5.63
C ASN A 192 -20.08 6.84 -4.46
N CYS A 193 -20.38 6.39 -3.24
CA CYS A 193 -19.53 6.64 -2.09
C CYS A 193 -18.28 5.78 -2.22
N ILE A 194 -17.10 6.40 -2.24
CA ILE A 194 -15.81 5.72 -2.28
C ILE A 194 -15.12 5.96 -0.95
N ILE A 195 -14.79 4.87 -0.24
CA ILE A 195 -13.99 4.91 0.99
C ILE A 195 -12.60 4.41 0.64
N GLY A 196 -11.60 5.26 0.85
CA GLY A 196 -10.20 4.87 0.73
C GLY A 196 -9.73 4.21 2.02
N ILE A 197 -9.32 2.94 1.94
CA ILE A 197 -8.73 2.19 3.05
C ILE A 197 -7.25 2.00 2.76
N THR A 198 -6.40 2.29 3.74
CA THR A 198 -4.95 2.15 3.63
C THR A 198 -4.37 1.53 4.90
N ALA A 199 -3.36 0.69 4.75
CA ALA A 199 -2.57 0.13 5.85
C ALA A 199 -1.13 -0.10 5.41
N TYR A 200 -0.22 -0.30 6.37
CA TYR A 200 1.20 -0.51 6.09
C TYR A 200 1.50 -1.82 5.36
N THR A 201 0.70 -2.87 5.61
CA THR A 201 0.88 -4.18 5.00
C THR A 201 -0.36 -4.62 4.23
N LYS A 202 -0.15 -5.44 3.19
CA LYS A 202 -1.26 -6.06 2.46
C LYS A 202 -2.13 -6.91 3.39
N ALA A 203 -1.50 -7.69 4.29
CA ALA A 203 -2.23 -8.51 5.26
C ALA A 203 -3.15 -7.69 6.16
N ALA A 204 -2.77 -6.47 6.55
CA ALA A 204 -3.65 -5.61 7.34
C ALA A 204 -4.86 -5.09 6.55
N ILE A 205 -4.72 -4.91 5.23
CA ILE A 205 -5.84 -4.57 4.33
C ILE A 205 -6.74 -5.80 4.16
N ASP A 206 -6.15 -6.96 3.85
CA ASP A 206 -6.88 -8.21 3.65
C ASP A 206 -7.69 -8.57 4.91
N ASN A 207 -7.07 -8.51 6.10
CA ASN A 207 -7.74 -8.76 7.40
C ASN A 207 -8.91 -7.80 7.72
N LEU A 208 -8.98 -6.64 7.07
CA LEU A 208 -10.10 -5.70 7.27
C LEU A 208 -11.24 -5.96 6.28
N LEU A 209 -10.93 -6.56 5.12
CA LEU A 209 -11.87 -6.78 4.03
C LEU A 209 -12.44 -8.21 3.97
N GLU A 210 -11.80 -9.16 4.65
CA GLU A 210 -12.34 -10.50 4.92
C GLU A 210 -13.53 -10.46 5.89
#